data_AF-A0A1T1ID42-F1
#
_entry.id   AF-A0A1T1ID42-F1
#
_cell.length_a   1.000
_cell.length_b   1.000
_cell.length_c   1.000
_cell.angle_alpha   90.00
_cell.angle_beta   90.00
_cell.angle_gamma   90.00
#
_symmetry.space_group_name_H-M   'P 1'
#
loop_
_entity.id
_entity.type
_entity.pdbx_description
1 polymer ?
#
loop_
_entity_poly.entity_id
_entity_poly.type
_entity_poly.pdbx_seq_one_letter_code
_entity_poly.pdbx_strand_id
1 'polypeptide(L)'
;MSKLKWIIQALAISAAEQVRLFPDFVNVADELALIWEEVLDSLDVLEAMVSTEALLAIRKLDEKILSISGESNSQIWTEKALYESTHWEEIRGLATVVAKKMNWPISSPGPAEGIYIGS
;
A
#
# COMPACT_ATOMS: atom_id res chain seq x y z
N MET A 1 13.42 4.67 -7.31
CA MET A 1 11.98 4.36 -7.51
C MET A 1 11.18 5.37 -6.71
N SER A 2 10.06 5.90 -7.20
CA SER A 2 9.24 6.83 -6.40
C SER A 2 8.55 6.09 -5.26
N LYS A 3 8.31 6.79 -4.14
CA LYS A 3 7.64 6.23 -2.96
C LYS A 3 6.24 5.70 -3.28
N LEU A 4 5.47 6.43 -4.11
CA LEU A 4 4.19 5.97 -4.64
C LEU A 4 4.30 4.62 -5.37
N LYS A 5 5.27 4.48 -6.28
CA LYS A 5 5.44 3.22 -7.00
C LYS A 5 5.80 2.08 -6.05
N TRP A 6 6.67 2.35 -5.08
CA TRP A 6 7.06 1.34 -4.10
C TRP A 6 5.86 0.87 -3.28
N ILE A 7 5.06 1.79 -2.70
CA ILE A 7 3.94 1.40 -1.84
C ILE A 7 2.83 0.70 -2.62
N ILE A 8 2.54 1.10 -3.86
CA ILE A 8 1.59 0.39 -4.72
C ILE A 8 2.05 -1.04 -5.01
N GLN A 9 3.35 -1.24 -5.27
CA GLN A 9 3.90 -2.58 -5.46
C GLN A 9 3.87 -3.39 -4.16
N ALA A 10 4.23 -2.79 -3.02
CA ALA A 10 4.19 -3.42 -1.71
C ALA A 10 2.75 -3.83 -1.30
N LEU A 11 1.75 -2.99 -1.58
CA LEU A 11 0.35 -3.31 -1.31
C LEU A 11 -0.21 -4.38 -2.26
N ALA A 12 0.35 -4.57 -3.46
CA ALA A 12 -0.17 -5.49 -4.47
C ALA A 12 0.39 -6.93 -4.37
N ILE A 13 1.56 -7.12 -3.75
CA ILE A 13 2.18 -8.45 -3.61
C ILE A 13 1.53 -9.29 -2.50
N SER A 14 1.82 -10.59 -2.47
CA SER A 14 1.27 -11.52 -1.48
C SER A 14 1.71 -11.20 -0.05
N ALA A 15 0.91 -11.57 0.95
CA ALA A 15 1.22 -11.40 2.38
C ALA A 15 2.64 -11.87 2.77
N ALA A 16 3.05 -13.06 2.33
CA ALA A 16 4.40 -13.58 2.59
C ALA A 16 5.52 -12.68 2.07
N GLU A 17 5.30 -12.01 0.94
CA GLU A 17 6.28 -11.06 0.38
C GLU A 17 6.16 -9.70 1.04
N GLN A 18 4.96 -9.27 1.46
CA GLN A 18 4.75 -8.04 2.24
C GLN A 18 5.53 -8.08 3.56
N VAL A 19 5.46 -9.21 4.29
CA VAL A 19 6.19 -9.39 5.55
C VAL A 19 7.70 -9.29 5.35
N ARG A 20 8.22 -9.85 4.27
CA ARG A 20 9.66 -9.82 3.95
C ARG A 20 10.20 -8.43 3.57
N LEU A 21 9.33 -7.44 3.36
CA LEU A 21 9.78 -6.07 3.07
C LEU A 21 10.31 -5.37 4.33
N PHE A 22 10.00 -5.88 5.52
CA PHE A 22 10.30 -5.22 6.77
C PHE A 22 11.04 -6.14 7.75
N PRO A 23 11.71 -5.58 8.77
CA PRO A 23 12.26 -6.35 9.87
C PRO A 23 11.18 -7.08 10.71
N ASP A 24 11.51 -8.25 11.25
CA ASP A 24 10.58 -9.14 11.98
C ASP A 24 9.91 -8.53 13.24
N PHE A 25 10.34 -7.36 13.70
CA PHE A 25 9.81 -6.71 14.91
C PHE A 25 8.72 -5.66 14.64
N VAL A 26 8.43 -5.33 13.38
CA VAL A 26 7.44 -4.30 13.04
C VAL A 26 6.07 -4.90 12.78
N ASN A 27 5.01 -4.12 13.02
CA ASN A 27 3.70 -4.46 12.51
C ASN A 27 3.61 -4.09 11.03
N VAL A 28 3.84 -5.05 10.15
CA VAL A 28 3.86 -4.85 8.68
C VAL A 28 2.57 -4.22 8.16
N ALA A 29 1.41 -4.59 8.73
CA ALA A 29 0.12 -4.04 8.33
C ALA A 29 0.05 -2.53 8.61
N ASP A 30 0.52 -2.10 9.79
CA ASP A 30 0.57 -0.69 10.18
C ASP A 30 1.58 0.09 9.34
N GLU A 31 2.79 -0.45 9.17
CA GLU A 31 3.84 0.22 8.39
C GLU A 31 3.41 0.47 6.93
N LEU A 32 2.72 -0.48 6.31
CA LEU A 32 2.16 -0.30 4.97
C LEU A 32 1.13 0.85 4.93
N ALA A 33 0.28 0.99 5.95
CA ALA A 33 -0.66 2.10 6.03
C ALA A 33 0.02 3.45 6.30
N LEU A 34 1.03 3.50 7.17
CA LEU A 34 1.78 4.73 7.44
C LEU A 34 2.51 5.24 6.19
N ILE A 35 3.17 4.34 5.46
CA ILE A 35 3.83 4.70 4.19
C ILE A 35 2.79 5.15 3.14
N TRP A 36 1.60 4.54 3.13
CA TRP A 36 0.51 4.96 2.24
C TRP A 36 0.02 6.37 2.56
N GLU A 37 -0.24 6.67 3.84
CA GLU A 37 -0.68 8.00 4.31
C GLU A 37 0.35 9.08 3.93
N GLU A 38 1.65 8.83 4.16
CA GLU A 38 2.69 9.79 3.82
C GLU A 38 2.76 10.08 2.31
N VAL A 39 2.47 9.09 1.46
CA VAL A 39 2.38 9.29 0.01
C VAL A 39 1.16 10.14 -0.36
N LEU A 40 0.06 9.99 0.37
CA LEU A 40 -1.16 10.77 0.16
C LEU A 40 -1.07 12.21 0.67
N ASP A 41 -0.24 12.49 1.67
CA ASP A 41 0.05 13.88 2.05
C ASP A 41 0.69 14.69 0.89
N SER A 42 1.27 13.98 -0.09
CA SER A 42 1.78 14.55 -1.33
C SER A 42 0.83 14.40 -2.53
N LEU A 43 -0.44 14.05 -2.30
CA LEU A 43 -1.40 13.71 -3.37
C LEU A 43 -1.71 14.89 -4.30
N ASP A 44 -1.75 16.13 -3.81
CA ASP A 44 -1.99 17.32 -4.64
C ASP A 44 -0.98 17.44 -5.80
N VAL A 45 0.27 17.03 -5.56
CA VAL A 45 1.31 16.96 -6.60
C VAL A 45 1.06 15.79 -7.54
N LEU A 46 0.58 14.65 -7.02
CA LEU A 46 0.27 13.45 -7.80
C LEU A 46 -0.93 13.64 -8.72
N GLU A 47 -1.96 14.38 -8.32
CA GLU A 47 -3.16 14.62 -9.14
C GLU A 47 -2.80 15.28 -10.48
N ALA A 48 -1.81 16.18 -10.48
CA ALA A 48 -1.32 16.83 -11.70
C ALA A 48 -0.46 15.92 -12.59
N MET A 49 0.00 14.77 -12.08
CA MET A 49 0.98 13.89 -12.73
C MET A 49 0.39 12.56 -13.23
N VAL A 50 -0.84 12.20 -12.85
CA VAL A 50 -1.47 10.91 -13.20
C VAL A 50 -2.74 11.10 -14.03
N SER A 51 -3.16 10.06 -14.75
CA SER A 51 -4.43 10.12 -15.49
C SER A 51 -5.62 10.09 -14.54
N THR A 52 -6.77 10.59 -14.99
CA THR A 52 -8.03 10.56 -14.24
C THR A 52 -8.40 9.14 -13.78
N GLU A 53 -8.19 8.13 -14.63
CA GLU A 53 -8.48 6.74 -14.30
C GLU A 53 -7.54 6.18 -13.22
N ALA A 54 -6.26 6.59 -13.24
CA ALA A 54 -5.31 6.22 -12.21
C ALA A 54 -5.65 6.88 -10.88
N LEU A 55 -6.01 8.17 -10.91
CA LEU A 55 -6.45 8.92 -9.72
C LEU A 55 -7.69 8.29 -9.09
N LEU A 56 -8.68 7.91 -9.90
CA LEU A 56 -9.88 7.22 -9.41
C LEU A 56 -9.55 5.85 -8.80
N ALA A 57 -8.58 5.12 -9.34
CA ALA A 57 -8.13 3.85 -8.77
C ALA A 57 -7.40 4.05 -7.42
N ILE A 58 -6.57 5.09 -7.31
CA ILE A 58 -5.89 5.49 -6.08
C ILE A 58 -6.90 5.85 -5.00
N ARG A 59 -7.90 6.68 -5.31
CA ARG A 59 -8.95 7.06 -4.37
C ARG A 59 -9.76 5.86 -3.87
N LYS A 60 -10.08 4.90 -4.74
CA LYS A 60 -10.76 3.66 -4.33
C LYS A 60 -9.92 2.78 -3.41
N LEU A 61 -8.60 2.70 -3.65
CA LEU A 61 -7.69 2.01 -2.75
C LEU A 61 -7.66 2.71 -1.39
N ASP A 62 -7.56 4.04 -1.39
CA ASP A 62 -7.57 4.84 -0.17
C ASP A 62 -8.86 4.67 0.64
N GLU A 63 -10.03 4.81 -0.01
CA GLU A 63 -11.35 4.59 0.59
C GLU A 63 -11.44 3.20 1.25
N LYS A 64 -10.84 2.17 0.63
CA LYS A 64 -10.81 0.82 1.19
C LYS A 64 -9.95 0.75 2.45
N ILE A 65 -8.73 1.31 2.42
CA ILE A 65 -7.83 1.35 3.57
C ILE A 65 -8.49 2.12 4.72
N LEU A 66 -9.09 3.28 4.43
CA LEU A 66 -9.80 4.10 5.41
C LEU A 66 -11.02 3.38 6.01
N SER A 67 -11.74 2.57 5.22
CA SER A 67 -12.92 1.83 5.69
C SER A 67 -12.62 0.81 6.80
N ILE A 68 -11.36 0.37 6.90
CA ILE A 68 -10.90 -0.56 7.93
C ILE A 68 -10.07 0.10 9.02
N SER A 69 -9.95 1.43 9.02
CA SER A 69 -9.24 2.17 10.07
C SER A 69 -10.03 2.18 11.39
N GLY A 70 -9.38 2.62 12.46
CA GLY A 70 -9.97 2.80 13.79
C GLY A 70 -9.84 1.58 14.72
N GLU A 71 -9.93 1.84 16.02
CA GLU A 71 -9.66 0.86 17.08
C GLU A 71 -10.56 -0.38 17.00
N SER A 72 -11.82 -0.21 16.58
CA SER A 72 -12.78 -1.30 16.37
C SER A 72 -12.36 -2.31 15.28
N ASN A 73 -11.39 -1.94 14.45
CA ASN A 73 -10.86 -2.77 13.37
C ASN A 73 -9.43 -3.24 13.64
N SER A 74 -8.90 -3.06 14.85
CA SER A 74 -7.52 -3.42 15.22
C SER A 74 -7.12 -4.85 14.86
N GLN A 75 -8.06 -5.81 14.87
CA GLN A 75 -7.81 -7.19 14.43
C GLN A 75 -7.37 -7.32 12.96
N ILE A 76 -7.72 -6.35 12.10
CA ILE A 76 -7.38 -6.30 10.68
C ILE A 76 -5.95 -5.75 10.48
N TRP A 77 -5.42 -5.06 11.47
CA TRP A 77 -4.10 -4.42 11.46
C TRP A 77 -3.05 -5.30 12.15
N THR A 78 -2.99 -6.56 11.76
CA THR A 78 -2.04 -7.54 12.31
C THR A 78 -1.37 -8.29 11.18
N GLU A 79 -0.17 -8.82 11.43
CA GLU A 79 0.50 -9.68 10.44
C GLU A 79 -0.39 -10.86 10.02
N LYS A 80 -1.07 -11.50 10.98
CA LYS A 80 -2.01 -12.60 10.71
C LYS A 80 -3.11 -12.19 9.71
N ALA A 81 -3.64 -10.98 9.85
CA ALA A 81 -4.67 -10.47 8.96
C ALA A 81 -4.16 -10.26 7.52
N LEU A 82 -2.86 -10.01 7.29
CA LEU A 82 -2.31 -9.94 5.93
C LEU A 82 -2.59 -11.24 5.16
N TYR A 83 -2.50 -12.39 5.84
CA TYR A 83 -2.69 -13.72 5.27
C TYR A 83 -4.16 -14.12 5.15
N GLU A 84 -4.97 -13.81 6.16
CA GLU A 84 -6.30 -14.40 6.32
C GLU A 84 -7.47 -13.45 6.01
N SER A 85 -7.23 -12.14 6.02
CA SER A 85 -8.31 -11.15 5.89
C SER A 85 -8.70 -10.93 4.44
N THR A 86 -10.00 -11.03 4.15
CA THR A 86 -10.57 -10.61 2.87
C THR A 86 -10.35 -9.12 2.62
N HIS A 87 -10.23 -8.29 3.65
CA HIS A 87 -9.92 -6.86 3.49
C HIS A 87 -8.53 -6.64 2.89
N TRP A 88 -7.53 -7.41 3.31
CA TRP A 88 -6.18 -7.34 2.75
C TRP A 88 -6.10 -7.97 1.35
N GLU A 89 -6.93 -8.97 1.06
CA GLU A 89 -7.11 -9.47 -0.31
C GLU A 89 -7.68 -8.39 -1.23
N GLU A 90 -8.70 -7.66 -0.79
CA GLU A 90 -9.28 -6.55 -1.54
C GLU A 90 -8.28 -5.40 -1.73
N ILE A 91 -7.51 -5.04 -0.71
CA ILE A 91 -6.43 -4.04 -0.81
C ILE A 91 -5.41 -4.44 -1.88
N ARG A 92 -4.96 -5.71 -1.88
CA ARG A 92 -4.06 -6.24 -2.92
C ARG A 92 -4.66 -6.14 -4.32
N GLY A 93 -5.95 -6.46 -4.44
CA GLY A 93 -6.69 -6.34 -5.70
C GLY A 93 -6.76 -4.90 -6.21
N LEU A 94 -7.07 -3.95 -5.33
CA LEU A 94 -7.15 -2.52 -5.67
C LEU A 94 -5.77 -1.95 -6.02
N ALA A 95 -4.73 -2.27 -5.24
CA ALA A 95 -3.36 -1.87 -5.54
C ALA A 95 -2.86 -2.45 -6.89
N THR A 96 -3.23 -3.69 -7.21
CA THR A 96 -3.00 -4.30 -8.52
C THR A 96 -3.67 -3.51 -9.65
N VAL A 97 -4.89 -3.01 -9.44
CA VAL A 97 -5.57 -2.15 -10.42
C VAL A 97 -4.82 -0.83 -10.61
N VAL A 98 -4.37 -0.19 -9.53
CA VAL A 98 -3.55 1.03 -9.60
C VAL A 98 -2.27 0.78 -10.39
N ALA A 99 -1.52 -0.29 -10.07
CA ALA A 99 -0.30 -0.66 -10.78
C ALA A 99 -0.54 -0.82 -12.30
N LYS A 100 -1.64 -1.48 -12.69
CA LYS A 100 -2.03 -1.64 -14.10
C LYS A 100 -2.31 -0.29 -14.78
N LYS A 101 -3.05 0.60 -14.11
CA LYS A 101 -3.34 1.96 -14.65
C LYS A 101 -2.08 2.81 -14.80
N MET A 102 -1.09 2.60 -13.93
CA MET A 102 0.20 3.27 -13.96
C MET A 102 1.23 2.58 -14.87
N ASN A 103 0.87 1.46 -15.52
CA ASN A 103 1.77 0.62 -16.31
C ASN A 103 3.01 0.16 -15.52
N TRP A 104 2.82 -0.18 -14.25
CA TRP A 104 3.86 -0.70 -13.36
C TRP A 104 3.76 -2.21 -13.19
N PRO A 105 4.90 -2.93 -13.15
CA PRO A 105 4.91 -4.37 -12.89
C PRO A 105 4.52 -4.65 -11.44
N ILE A 106 3.92 -5.81 -11.20
CA ILE A 106 3.67 -6.32 -9.85
C ILE A 106 4.86 -7.20 -9.48
N SER A 107 5.79 -6.63 -8.74
CA SER A 107 7.01 -7.29 -8.28
C SER A 107 7.37 -6.77 -6.90
N SER A 108 8.06 -7.57 -6.10
CA SER A 108 8.60 -7.09 -4.81
C SER A 108 9.44 -5.83 -5.05
N PRO A 109 9.14 -4.71 -4.36
CA PRO A 109 9.82 -3.44 -4.58
C PRO A 109 11.18 -3.34 -3.85
N GLY A 110 11.59 -4.39 -3.15
CA GLY A 110 12.76 -4.42 -2.27
C GLY A 110 12.46 -3.93 -0.86
N PRO A 111 13.43 -4.08 0.08
CA PRO A 111 13.22 -3.77 1.50
C PRO A 111 12.85 -2.31 1.76
N ALA A 112 12.07 -2.08 2.82
CA ALA A 112 11.52 -0.77 3.16
C ALA A 112 12.60 0.23 3.65
N GLU A 113 13.75 -0.23 4.15
CA GLU A 113 14.84 0.63 4.64
C GLU A 113 15.30 1.66 3.58
N GLY A 114 15.25 1.29 2.30
CA GLY A 114 15.60 2.19 1.20
C GLY A 114 14.63 3.35 0.97
N ILE A 115 13.44 3.31 1.56
CA ILE A 115 12.38 4.33 1.42
C ILE A 115 12.46 5.38 2.53
N TYR A 116 12.93 5.02 3.72
CA TYR A 116 13.03 5.94 4.88
C TYR A 116 14.23 6.90 4.80
N ILE A 117 15.26 6.59 4.00
CA ILE A 117 16.49 7.41 3.90
C ILE A 117 16.33 8.56 2.87
N GLY A 118 15.24 8.57 2.10
CA GLY A 118 15.03 9.51 0.99
C GLY A 118 14.04 10.65 1.26
N SER A 119 13.56 10.82 2.48
CA SER A 119 12.65 11.91 2.92
C SER A 119 13.42 13.12 3.45
#